data_AF-A0A2A5GUW6-F1
#
_entry.id   AF-A0A2A5GUW6-F1
#
_cell.length_a   1.000
_cell.length_b   1.000
_cell.length_c   1.000
_cell.angle_alpha   90.00
_cell.angle_beta   90.00
_cell.angle_gamma   90.00
#
_symmetry.space_group_name_H-M   'P 1'
#
loop_
_entity.id
_entity.type
_entity.pdbx_description
1 polymer ?
#
loop_
_entity_poly.entity_id
_entity_poly.type
_entity_poly.pdbx_seq_one_letter_code
_entity_poly.pdbx_strand_id
1 'polypeptide(L)'
;MEIITEDANVKLASLVFAVNKSPESWDGWICLHITCSRLSSSEDAQKTMANTKKLLESCLKNVEGHSFFCDPSNILTICRNTSYVVLQEIGQHICDLSQTEDTSHVYFNMFDLTYQTQNFVDYYNKHTEPLQAFHLPEVQEKQAINHSEDMFSPPEEKLYKAPDNKEKTKVLLVEDDPVTRWIVRNALRDECDLTTAQDGNKALSLYTSYQPDIVFLDINLPDKSGMSVLTWIIEHDPGAYIVMFSSDDHLSTMVKTFEKGAKGFIAKPFRKEDLLHYLECCPTAH
;
A
#
# COMPACT_ATOMS: atom_id res chain seq x y z
N MET A 1 -6.30 3.97 14.03
CA MET A 1 -4.87 4.25 14.23
C MET A 1 -4.63 4.86 15.59
N GLU A 2 -3.69 4.32 16.37
CA GLU A 2 -3.22 4.94 17.61
C GLU A 2 -2.02 5.85 17.34
N ILE A 3 -2.02 7.07 17.90
CA ILE A 3 -0.90 8.00 17.77
C ILE A 3 -0.10 8.02 19.07
N ILE A 4 1.19 7.69 18.94
CA ILE A 4 2.13 7.56 20.05
C ILE A 4 3.14 8.71 19.97
N THR A 5 3.07 9.62 20.93
CA THR A 5 4.04 10.73 21.09
C THR A 5 4.94 10.55 22.32
N GLU A 6 4.43 9.89 23.37
CA GLU A 6 5.19 9.63 24.60
C GLU A 6 5.98 8.31 24.50
N ASP A 7 7.27 8.39 24.82
CA ASP A 7 8.25 7.30 24.68
C ASP A 7 8.23 6.64 23.30
N ALA A 8 7.89 7.42 22.26
CA ALA A 8 7.69 6.92 20.90
C ALA A 8 8.91 6.16 20.37
N ASN A 9 10.12 6.67 20.62
CA ASN A 9 11.37 6.00 20.24
C ASN A 9 11.56 4.63 20.91
N VAL A 10 11.26 4.51 22.20
CA VAL A 10 11.43 3.25 22.96
C VAL A 10 10.40 2.21 22.51
N LYS A 11 9.15 2.62 22.31
CA LYS A 11 8.08 1.77 21.80
C LYS A 11 8.35 1.32 20.36
N LEU A 12 8.86 2.23 19.53
CA LEU A 12 9.25 1.91 18.16
C LEU A 12 10.40 0.90 18.13
N ALA A 13 11.45 1.09 18.94
CA ALA A 13 12.56 0.13 19.03
C ALA A 13 12.08 -1.26 19.45
N SER A 14 11.15 -1.33 20.41
CA SER A 14 10.54 -2.59 20.85
C SER A 14 9.72 -3.26 19.74
N LEU A 15 9.01 -2.47 18.94
CA LEU A 15 8.26 -2.95 17.79
C LEU A 15 9.21 -3.49 16.72
N VAL A 16 10.26 -2.75 16.35
CA VAL A 16 11.25 -3.19 15.35
C VAL A 16 11.93 -4.49 15.78
N PHE A 17 12.24 -4.64 17.08
CA PHE A 17 12.76 -5.89 17.62
C PHE A 17 11.77 -7.06 17.43
N ALA A 18 10.47 -6.83 17.65
CA ALA A 18 9.44 -7.85 17.42
C ALA A 18 9.29 -8.21 15.93
N VAL A 19 9.38 -7.21 15.04
CA VAL A 19 9.40 -7.39 13.58
C VAL A 19 10.56 -8.28 13.15
N ASN A 20 11.76 -8.04 13.69
CA ASN A 20 12.95 -8.83 13.40
C ASN A 20 12.86 -10.28 13.95
N LYS A 21 12.24 -10.46 15.12
CA LYS A 21 12.17 -11.76 15.80
C LYS A 21 11.17 -12.73 15.17
N SER A 22 10.05 -12.22 14.68
CA SER A 22 8.94 -13.03 14.13
C SER A 22 8.33 -12.39 12.88
N PRO A 23 9.08 -12.35 11.75
CA PRO A 23 8.63 -11.71 10.51
C PRO A 23 7.25 -12.14 10.02
N GLU A 24 6.93 -13.44 10.14
CA GLU A 24 5.68 -14.05 9.71
C GLU A 24 4.43 -13.47 10.42
N SER A 25 4.60 -12.86 11.61
CA SER A 25 3.50 -12.23 12.33
C SER A 25 3.10 -10.86 11.77
N TRP A 26 3.87 -10.34 10.80
CA TRP A 26 3.71 -9.03 10.19
C TRP A 26 3.23 -9.10 8.73
N ASP A 27 2.71 -10.25 8.30
CA ASP A 27 2.04 -10.41 7.01
C ASP A 27 0.87 -9.42 6.86
N GLY A 28 0.83 -8.73 5.72
CA GLY A 28 -0.16 -7.69 5.42
C GLY A 28 0.02 -6.36 6.15
N TRP A 29 1.13 -6.17 6.89
CA TRP A 29 1.48 -4.89 7.50
C TRP A 29 2.36 -4.06 6.58
N ILE A 30 2.13 -2.75 6.56
CA ILE A 30 2.87 -1.78 5.77
C ILE A 30 3.40 -0.70 6.69
N CYS A 31 4.68 -0.37 6.51
CA CYS A 31 5.33 0.76 7.16
C CYS A 31 5.42 1.95 6.20
N LEU A 32 5.01 3.12 6.67
CA LEU A 32 5.26 4.43 6.08
C LEU A 32 6.16 5.23 7.04
N HIS A 33 7.38 5.53 6.62
CA HIS A 33 8.30 6.38 7.36
C HIS A 33 8.44 7.73 6.68
N ILE A 34 8.08 8.81 7.38
CA ILE A 34 8.21 10.19 6.91
C ILE A 34 9.39 10.83 7.65
N THR A 35 10.32 11.36 6.88
CA THR A 35 11.53 12.02 7.39
C THR A 35 11.54 13.48 6.98
N CYS A 36 11.83 14.36 7.93
CA CYS A 36 12.00 15.79 7.74
C CYS A 36 13.45 16.19 8.04
N SER A 37 14.27 16.33 7.00
CA SER A 37 15.67 16.73 7.09
C SER A 37 15.82 18.21 7.45
N ARG A 38 16.52 18.53 8.55
CA ARG A 38 16.99 19.87 8.99
C ARG A 38 16.00 20.84 9.66
N LEU A 39 14.79 20.45 10.02
CA LEU A 39 13.86 21.36 10.71
C LEU A 39 13.75 21.15 12.23
N SER A 40 14.70 20.47 12.90
CA SER A 40 14.59 20.06 14.32
C SER A 40 14.33 21.19 15.33
N SER A 41 14.42 22.47 14.93
CA SER A 41 14.11 23.64 15.77
C SER A 41 13.31 24.76 15.08
N SER A 42 12.72 24.53 13.90
CA SER A 42 11.96 25.56 13.18
C SER A 42 10.45 25.47 13.46
N GLU A 43 9.74 26.59 13.41
CA GLU A 43 8.28 26.67 13.46
C GLU A 43 7.63 25.82 12.35
N ASP A 44 8.31 25.69 11.21
CA ASP A 44 7.86 24.91 10.05
C ASP A 44 7.85 23.40 10.28
N ALA A 45 8.82 22.85 11.03
CA ALA A 45 8.76 21.42 11.44
C ALA A 45 7.54 21.15 12.30
N GLN A 46 7.27 22.02 13.28
CA GLN A 46 6.15 21.84 14.19
C GLN A 46 4.82 21.93 13.44
N LYS A 47 4.72 22.84 12.48
CA LYS A 47 3.54 22.97 11.61
C LYS A 47 3.37 21.75 10.71
N THR A 48 4.46 21.27 10.09
CA THR A 48 4.46 20.05 9.26
C THR A 48 4.04 18.83 10.07
N MET A 49 4.54 18.72 11.30
CA MET A 49 4.19 17.65 12.23
C MET A 49 2.71 17.69 12.63
N ALA A 50 2.20 18.89 12.95
CA ALA A 50 0.79 19.07 13.29
C ALA A 50 -0.14 18.76 12.11
N ASN A 51 0.25 19.16 10.89
CA ASN A 51 -0.50 18.86 9.67
C ASN A 51 -0.47 17.37 9.36
N THR A 52 0.70 16.74 9.45
CA THR A 52 0.86 15.29 9.27
C THR A 52 0.01 14.52 10.26
N LYS A 53 0.03 14.91 11.54
CA LYS A 53 -0.81 14.31 12.57
C LYS A 53 -2.29 14.36 12.20
N LYS A 54 -2.81 15.55 11.85
CA LYS A 54 -4.21 15.71 11.43
C LYS A 54 -4.56 14.85 10.22
N LEU A 55 -3.65 14.76 9.25
CA LEU A 55 -3.83 13.96 8.04
C LEU A 55 -3.93 12.47 8.38
N LEU A 56 -3.01 11.94 9.18
CA LEU A 56 -3.01 10.54 9.62
C LEU A 56 -4.25 10.23 10.47
N GLU A 57 -4.64 11.13 11.39
CA GLU A 57 -5.87 10.97 12.19
C GLU A 57 -7.13 10.93 11.31
N SER A 58 -7.18 11.75 10.26
CA SER A 58 -8.32 11.79 9.34
C SER A 58 -8.36 10.59 8.41
N CYS A 59 -7.23 10.20 7.83
CA CYS A 59 -7.19 9.22 6.75
C CYS A 59 -7.07 7.78 7.26
N LEU A 60 -6.49 7.59 8.44
CA LEU A 60 -6.22 6.28 9.03
C LEU A 60 -7.04 6.02 10.30
N LYS A 61 -8.11 6.80 10.52
CA LYS A 61 -8.96 6.70 11.73
C LYS A 61 -9.37 5.26 12.06
N ASN A 62 -9.85 4.54 11.05
CA ASN A 62 -10.37 3.17 11.16
C ASN A 62 -9.34 2.09 10.76
N VAL A 63 -8.11 2.49 10.48
CA VAL A 63 -7.03 1.58 10.11
C VAL A 63 -6.37 1.05 11.39
N GLU A 64 -6.10 -0.25 11.43
CA GLU A 64 -5.40 -0.90 12.55
C GLU A 64 -3.91 -0.61 12.45
N GLY A 65 -3.32 -0.06 13.52
CA GLY A 65 -1.90 0.24 13.56
C GLY A 65 -1.53 1.37 14.51
N HIS A 66 -0.25 1.73 14.46
CA HIS A 66 0.35 2.76 15.29
C HIS A 66 1.17 3.76 14.46
N SER A 67 1.05 5.04 14.78
CA SER A 67 1.91 6.10 14.28
C SER A 67 2.78 6.65 15.41
N PHE A 68 4.09 6.46 15.30
CA PHE A 68 5.13 6.89 16.24
C PHE A 68 5.68 8.24 15.81
N PHE A 69 5.48 9.25 16.65
CA PHE A 69 6.02 10.59 16.48
C PHE A 69 7.28 10.70 17.32
N CYS A 70 8.39 10.18 16.78
CA CYS A 70 9.64 9.95 17.49
C CYS A 70 10.37 11.25 17.85
N ASP A 71 10.43 12.16 16.90
CA ASP A 71 11.01 13.49 17.06
C ASP A 71 10.45 14.41 15.95
N PRO A 72 10.72 15.73 15.96
CA PRO A 72 10.24 16.67 14.94
C PRO A 72 10.63 16.34 13.49
N SER A 73 11.49 15.34 13.30
CA SER A 73 12.08 14.92 12.04
C SER A 73 11.66 13.51 11.61
N ASN A 74 11.07 12.69 12.49
CA ASN A 74 10.80 11.28 12.21
C ASN A 74 9.40 10.86 12.67
N ILE A 75 8.58 10.44 11.70
CA ILE A 75 7.25 9.87 11.95
C ILE A 75 7.21 8.52 11.29
N LEU A 76 6.89 7.48 12.05
CA LEU A 76 6.81 6.13 11.53
C LEU A 76 5.41 5.57 11.76
N THR A 77 4.72 5.18 10.71
CA THR A 77 3.38 4.59 10.77
C THR A 77 3.44 3.16 10.32
N ILE A 78 3.06 2.21 11.18
CA ILE A 78 2.92 0.79 10.85
C ILE A 78 1.47 0.40 11.02
N CYS A 79 0.88 -0.11 9.94
CA CYS A 79 -0.53 -0.43 9.93
C CYS A 79 -0.88 -1.53 8.94
N ARG A 80 -2.07 -2.11 9.09
CA ARG A 80 -2.63 -3.11 8.19
C ARG A 80 -4.10 -2.79 7.90
N ASN A 81 -4.72 -3.56 7.00
CA ASN A 81 -6.07 -3.30 6.48
C ASN A 81 -6.17 -1.95 5.75
N THR A 82 -5.08 -1.50 5.16
CA THR A 82 -5.02 -0.36 4.23
C THR A 82 -4.11 -0.72 3.06
N SER A 83 -4.39 -0.15 1.89
CA SER A 83 -3.59 -0.40 0.69
C SER A 83 -2.27 0.36 0.75
N TYR A 84 -1.22 -0.23 0.15
CA TYR A 84 0.06 0.43 -0.06
C TYR A 84 -0.12 1.80 -0.75
N VAL A 85 -1.03 1.87 -1.73
CA VAL A 85 -1.27 3.10 -2.48
C VAL A 85 -1.87 4.22 -1.61
N VAL A 86 -2.74 3.89 -0.65
CA VAL A 86 -3.25 4.90 0.31
C VAL A 86 -2.11 5.54 1.09
N LEU A 87 -1.21 4.72 1.61
CA LEU A 87 -0.08 5.20 2.41
C LEU A 87 0.92 5.97 1.55
N GLN A 88 1.11 5.56 0.30
CA GLN A 88 1.94 6.28 -0.65
C GLN A 88 1.38 7.67 -0.95
N GLU A 89 0.08 7.78 -1.22
CA GLU A 89 -0.60 9.06 -1.45
C GLU A 89 -0.58 9.97 -0.23
N ILE A 90 -0.77 9.40 0.97
CA ILE A 90 -0.59 10.15 2.23
C ILE A 90 0.85 10.69 2.33
N GLY A 91 1.85 9.85 2.08
CA GLY A 91 3.26 10.24 2.09
C GLY A 91 3.56 11.36 1.09
N GLN A 92 3.05 11.23 -0.14
CA GLN A 92 3.23 12.22 -1.20
C GLN A 92 2.55 13.54 -0.86
N HIS A 93 1.31 13.50 -0.37
CA HIS A 93 0.58 14.70 0.03
C HIS A 93 1.28 15.46 1.16
N ILE A 94 1.87 14.74 2.12
CA ILE A 94 2.68 15.34 3.19
C ILE A 94 3.91 16.05 2.61
N CYS A 95 4.58 15.43 1.63
CA CYS A 95 5.71 16.06 0.95
C CYS A 95 5.27 17.34 0.21
N ASP A 96 4.17 17.30 -0.53
CA ASP A 96 3.65 18.41 -1.32
C ASP A 96 3.23 19.60 -0.44
N LEU A 97 2.55 19.35 0.67
CA LEU A 97 2.19 20.38 1.66
C LEU A 97 3.41 21.02 2.34
N SER A 98 4.57 20.36 2.26
CA SER A 98 5.81 20.80 2.90
C SER A 98 6.77 21.51 1.93
N GLN A 99 6.40 21.68 0.65
CA GLN A 99 7.21 22.41 -0.33
C GLN A 99 7.10 23.92 -0.10
N THR A 100 8.02 24.50 0.66
CA THR A 100 8.29 25.95 0.67
C THR A 100 9.39 26.31 -0.32
N GLU A 101 9.54 27.60 -0.65
CA GLU A 101 10.50 28.10 -1.67
C GLU A 101 11.97 27.73 -1.40
N ASP A 102 12.29 27.22 -0.19
CA ASP A 102 13.61 26.74 0.21
C ASP A 102 13.62 25.19 0.32
N THR A 103 13.59 24.55 -0.86
CA THR A 103 13.90 23.14 -1.21
C THR A 103 13.74 22.00 -0.17
N SER A 104 12.82 21.07 -0.47
CA SER A 104 13.02 19.60 -0.39
C SER A 104 13.50 19.00 0.94
N HIS A 105 12.80 19.29 2.04
CA HIS A 105 13.18 18.77 3.36
C HIS A 105 12.37 17.58 3.85
N VAL A 106 11.23 17.27 3.24
CA VAL A 106 10.36 16.16 3.65
C VAL A 106 10.34 15.09 2.56
N TYR A 107 10.59 13.85 2.94
CA TYR A 107 10.49 12.69 2.08
C TYR A 107 9.90 11.51 2.86
N PHE A 108 9.46 10.48 2.16
CA PHE A 108 8.96 9.27 2.79
C PHE A 108 9.56 8.01 2.17
N ASN A 109 9.59 6.94 2.98
CA ASN A 109 9.95 5.59 2.58
C ASN A 109 8.83 4.65 2.98
N MET A 110 8.68 3.56 2.23
CA MET A 110 7.65 2.56 2.47
C MET A 110 8.24 1.16 2.47
N PHE A 111 7.67 0.29 3.30
CA PHE A 111 8.06 -1.11 3.41
C PHE A 111 6.82 -1.98 3.55
N ASP A 112 6.64 -2.94 2.66
CA ASP A 112 5.67 -4.03 2.83
C ASP A 112 6.31 -5.10 3.71
N LEU A 113 5.85 -5.24 4.94
CA LEU A 113 6.47 -6.12 5.94
C LEU A 113 6.23 -7.61 5.64
N THR A 114 5.36 -7.93 4.67
CA THR A 114 5.20 -9.28 4.13
C THR A 114 6.46 -9.76 3.42
N TYR A 115 7.12 -8.86 2.69
CA TYR A 115 8.23 -9.20 1.79
C TYR A 115 9.55 -8.50 2.16
N GLN A 116 9.48 -7.42 2.94
CA GLN A 116 10.58 -6.47 3.15
C GLN A 116 10.95 -6.29 4.61
N THR A 117 10.65 -7.26 5.48
CA THR A 117 10.93 -7.19 6.92
C THR A 117 12.41 -6.87 7.21
N GLN A 118 13.34 -7.56 6.54
CA GLN A 118 14.77 -7.33 6.75
C GLN A 118 15.21 -5.95 6.25
N ASN A 119 14.72 -5.52 5.08
CA ASN A 119 15.03 -4.20 4.53
C ASN A 119 14.56 -3.09 5.48
N PHE A 120 13.38 -3.25 6.09
CA PHE A 120 12.85 -2.33 7.08
C PHE A 120 13.73 -2.26 8.34
N VAL A 121 14.11 -3.41 8.91
CA VAL A 121 14.96 -3.48 10.11
C VAL A 121 16.33 -2.86 9.84
N ASP A 122 16.95 -3.19 8.71
CA ASP A 122 18.26 -2.64 8.32
C ASP A 122 18.18 -1.14 8.08
N TYR A 123 17.10 -0.68 7.44
CA TYR A 123 16.83 0.73 7.23
C TYR A 123 16.69 1.48 8.56
N TYR A 124 15.90 0.96 9.49
CA TYR A 124 15.71 1.56 10.82
C TYR A 124 17.05 1.69 11.54
N ASN A 125 17.80 0.59 11.67
CA ASN A 125 19.09 0.56 12.36
C ASN A 125 20.13 1.54 11.79
N LYS A 126 20.01 1.88 10.49
CA LYS A 126 20.91 2.80 9.80
C LYS A 126 20.51 4.27 9.95
N HIS A 127 19.22 4.58 10.09
CA HIS A 127 18.70 5.95 9.98
C HIS A 127 18.15 6.54 11.28
N THR A 128 17.78 5.71 12.24
CA THR A 128 17.57 6.15 13.61
C THR A 128 18.85 5.87 14.36
N GLU A 129 19.51 6.91 14.91
CA GLU A 129 20.73 6.68 15.71
C GLU A 129 20.48 5.52 16.66
N PRO A 130 21.30 4.46 16.61
CA PRO A 130 21.08 3.33 17.49
C PRO A 130 21.15 3.87 18.91
N LEU A 131 20.18 3.51 19.73
CA LEU A 131 20.24 3.56 21.18
C LEU A 131 21.49 2.79 21.67
N GLN A 132 22.68 3.31 21.47
CA GLN A 132 23.96 2.75 21.92
C GLN A 132 24.25 3.11 23.39
N ALA A 133 23.24 3.53 24.17
CA ALA A 133 23.43 3.95 25.55
C ALA A 133 22.41 3.41 26.56
N PHE A 134 21.74 2.28 26.28
CA PHE A 134 21.06 1.53 27.34
C PHE A 134 21.60 0.10 27.40
N HIS A 135 22.46 -0.12 28.41
CA HIS A 135 22.94 -1.44 28.82
C HIS A 135 21.75 -2.38 29.05
N LEU A 136 21.61 -3.40 28.22
CA LEU A 136 20.90 -4.62 28.58
C LEU A 136 21.90 -5.53 29.32
N PRO A 137 21.54 -6.12 30.48
CA PRO A 137 22.45 -6.97 31.23
C PRO A 137 22.81 -8.23 30.43
N GLU A 138 24.11 -8.50 30.36
CA GLU A 138 24.69 -9.70 29.74
C GLU A 138 24.05 -10.98 30.28
N VAL A 139 23.50 -11.80 29.39
CA VAL A 139 23.24 -13.21 29.67
C VAL A 139 24.25 -14.04 28.90
N GLN A 140 25.01 -14.80 29.67
CA GLN A 140 26.22 -15.51 29.30
C GLN A 140 25.98 -16.58 28.24
N GLU A 141 26.82 -16.55 27.20
CA GLU A 141 27.04 -17.68 26.29
C GLU A 141 27.65 -18.87 27.05
N LYS A 142 27.09 -20.06 26.83
CA LYS A 142 27.85 -21.32 26.88
C LYS A 142 27.48 -22.24 25.72
N GLN A 143 28.37 -22.20 24.73
CA GLN A 143 29.06 -23.34 24.10
C GLN A 143 28.25 -24.46 23.45
N ALA A 144 28.20 -24.39 22.12
CA ALA A 144 28.76 -25.34 21.15
C ALA A 144 28.55 -26.85 21.35
N ILE A 145 27.82 -27.47 20.41
CA ILE A 145 28.12 -28.81 19.89
C ILE A 145 28.05 -28.75 18.36
N ASN A 146 29.17 -29.07 17.71
CA ASN A 146 29.35 -29.10 16.25
C ASN A 146 29.14 -30.51 15.67
N HIS A 147 28.50 -30.51 14.50
CA HIS A 147 28.58 -31.42 13.34
C HIS A 147 28.23 -32.92 13.44
N SER A 148 27.18 -33.33 12.72
CA SER A 148 27.23 -34.01 11.39
C SER A 148 25.81 -34.50 11.03
N GLU A 149 25.19 -33.92 10.00
CA GLU A 149 24.90 -34.59 8.71
C GLU A 149 24.19 -35.95 8.82
N ASP A 150 22.85 -35.95 8.76
CA ASP A 150 22.10 -36.59 7.66
C ASP A 150 20.58 -36.35 7.81
N MET A 151 19.86 -36.51 6.69
CA MET A 151 18.40 -36.41 6.50
C MET A 151 17.84 -35.00 6.25
N PHE A 152 17.89 -34.53 5.01
CA PHE A 152 16.71 -34.31 4.16
C PHE A 152 17.17 -33.61 2.86
N SER A 153 17.24 -34.38 1.77
CA SER A 153 17.43 -33.84 0.42
C SER A 153 16.16 -33.08 -0.03
N PRO A 154 16.29 -32.03 -0.86
CA PRO A 154 15.17 -31.24 -1.35
C PRO A 154 14.26 -32.08 -2.26
N PRO A 155 12.94 -31.86 -2.26
CA PRO A 155 12.06 -32.50 -3.23
C PRO A 155 12.38 -31.98 -4.64
N GLU A 156 12.53 -32.92 -5.58
CA GLU A 156 12.91 -32.68 -6.97
C GLU A 156 12.08 -31.57 -7.64
N GLU A 157 12.78 -30.70 -8.39
CA GLU A 157 12.21 -29.81 -9.39
C GLU A 157 11.33 -30.62 -10.37
N LYS A 158 10.02 -30.51 -10.23
CA LYS A 158 9.15 -30.82 -11.36
C LYS A 158 9.35 -29.71 -12.39
N LEU A 159 10.06 -30.05 -13.45
CA LEU A 159 10.06 -29.32 -14.71
C LEU A 159 8.60 -29.20 -15.18
N TYR A 160 7.94 -28.10 -14.84
CA TYR A 160 6.62 -27.77 -15.35
C TYR A 160 6.77 -27.51 -16.85
N LYS A 161 6.48 -28.54 -17.65
CA LYS A 161 6.16 -28.33 -19.06
C LYS A 161 4.97 -27.39 -19.11
N ALA A 162 5.14 -26.24 -19.75
CA ALA A 162 4.10 -25.26 -19.96
C ALA A 162 2.85 -25.94 -20.55
N PRO A 163 1.66 -25.81 -19.94
CA PRO A 163 0.44 -25.92 -20.70
C PRO A 163 0.33 -24.65 -21.53
N ASP A 164 0.48 -24.82 -22.84
CA ASP A 164 0.29 -23.80 -23.87
C ASP A 164 -1.21 -23.46 -23.96
N ASN A 165 -1.74 -22.78 -22.94
CA ASN A 165 -2.96 -21.96 -22.95
C ASN A 165 -3.14 -21.26 -21.57
N LYS A 166 -2.40 -20.18 -21.28
CA LYS A 166 -2.78 -19.29 -20.16
C LYS A 166 -4.01 -18.50 -20.61
N GLU A 167 -5.17 -18.72 -19.99
CA GLU A 167 -6.29 -17.80 -20.16
C GLU A 167 -5.84 -16.41 -19.72
N LYS A 168 -6.07 -15.40 -20.58
CA LYS A 168 -5.69 -14.02 -20.27
C LYS A 168 -6.57 -13.48 -19.14
N THR A 169 -5.98 -12.72 -18.22
CA THR A 169 -6.71 -12.01 -17.16
C THR A 169 -7.86 -11.21 -17.76
N LYS A 170 -9.07 -11.38 -17.23
CA LYS A 170 -10.27 -10.69 -17.67
C LYS A 170 -10.41 -9.36 -16.96
N VAL A 171 -10.43 -8.28 -17.72
CA VAL A 171 -10.45 -6.92 -17.21
C VAL A 171 -11.73 -6.23 -17.63
N LEU A 172 -12.42 -5.62 -16.67
CA LEU A 172 -13.53 -4.71 -16.94
C LEU A 172 -13.10 -3.27 -16.67
N LEU A 173 -13.03 -2.45 -17.71
CA LEU A 173 -12.87 -1.00 -17.56
C LEU A 173 -14.23 -0.31 -17.62
N VAL A 174 -14.56 0.48 -16.59
CA VAL A 174 -15.79 1.26 -16.48
C VAL A 174 -15.44 2.73 -16.55
N GLU A 175 -15.71 3.34 -17.70
CA GLU A 175 -15.23 4.67 -18.07
C GLU A 175 -16.18 5.25 -19.11
N ASP A 176 -16.71 6.46 -18.91
CA ASP A 176 -17.67 7.09 -19.83
C ASP A 176 -16.99 7.83 -21.00
N ASP A 177 -15.76 8.32 -20.82
CA ASP A 177 -15.00 8.97 -21.87
C ASP A 177 -14.46 7.97 -22.92
N PRO A 178 -14.91 8.05 -24.19
CA PRO A 178 -14.46 7.15 -25.25
C PRO A 178 -12.96 7.26 -25.55
N VAL A 179 -12.34 8.44 -25.33
CA VAL A 179 -10.90 8.64 -25.57
C VAL A 179 -10.10 7.86 -24.53
N THR A 180 -10.43 8.00 -23.25
CA THR A 180 -9.80 7.26 -22.15
C THR A 180 -9.97 5.75 -22.33
N ARG A 181 -11.17 5.27 -22.71
CA ARG A 181 -11.37 3.85 -23.07
C ARG A 181 -10.46 3.37 -24.19
N TRP A 182 -10.23 4.20 -25.20
CA TRP A 182 -9.33 3.88 -26.32
C TRP A 182 -7.87 3.83 -25.87
N ILE A 183 -7.42 4.77 -25.02
CA ILE A 183 -6.06 4.79 -24.48
C ILE A 183 -5.79 3.53 -23.66
N VAL A 184 -6.67 3.20 -22.69
CA VAL A 184 -6.52 2.00 -21.85
C VAL A 184 -6.53 0.73 -22.69
N ARG A 185 -7.44 0.64 -23.69
CA ARG A 185 -7.50 -0.51 -24.59
C ARG A 185 -6.21 -0.72 -25.39
N ASN A 186 -5.55 0.35 -25.82
CA ASN A 186 -4.27 0.23 -26.50
C ASN A 186 -3.14 -0.11 -25.52
N ALA A 187 -3.15 0.46 -24.32
CA ALA A 187 -2.14 0.18 -23.31
C ALA A 187 -2.13 -1.31 -22.89
N LEU A 188 -3.30 -1.94 -22.80
CA LEU A 188 -3.48 -3.31 -22.32
C LEU A 188 -3.75 -4.35 -23.41
N ARG A 189 -3.66 -3.98 -24.70
CA ARG A 189 -4.10 -4.80 -25.84
C ARG A 189 -3.57 -6.24 -25.84
N ASP A 190 -2.29 -6.40 -25.52
CA ASP A 190 -1.60 -7.70 -25.57
C ASP A 190 -1.55 -8.39 -24.20
N GLU A 191 -1.85 -7.65 -23.13
CA GLU A 191 -1.64 -8.03 -21.74
C GLU A 191 -2.82 -8.81 -21.15
N CYS A 192 -4.05 -8.50 -21.57
CA CYS A 192 -5.26 -9.03 -20.96
C CYS A 192 -6.40 -9.24 -21.97
N ASP A 193 -7.51 -9.83 -21.51
CA ASP A 193 -8.80 -9.75 -22.19
C ASP A 193 -9.57 -8.56 -21.61
N LEU A 194 -9.77 -7.50 -22.39
CA LEU A 194 -10.36 -6.24 -21.92
C LEU A 194 -11.77 -6.02 -22.47
N THR A 195 -12.74 -5.97 -21.57
CA THR A 195 -14.09 -5.50 -21.84
C THR A 195 -14.32 -4.11 -21.24
N THR A 196 -15.17 -3.29 -21.87
CA THR A 196 -15.45 -1.92 -21.39
C THR A 196 -16.94 -1.66 -21.17
N ALA A 197 -17.27 -0.97 -20.07
CA ALA A 197 -18.56 -0.36 -19.80
C ALA A 197 -18.46 1.16 -19.86
N GLN A 198 -19.49 1.83 -20.37
CA GLN A 198 -19.55 3.30 -20.47
C GLN A 198 -20.39 3.96 -19.38
N ASP A 199 -21.06 3.15 -18.56
CA ASP A 199 -21.99 3.58 -17.54
C ASP A 199 -22.10 2.49 -16.45
N GLY A 200 -22.63 2.86 -15.29
CA GLY A 200 -22.70 1.99 -14.12
C GLY A 200 -23.65 0.81 -14.32
N ASN A 201 -24.81 1.00 -14.97
CA ASN A 201 -25.74 -0.11 -15.23
C ASN A 201 -25.12 -1.18 -16.14
N LYS A 202 -24.37 -0.77 -17.16
CA LYS A 202 -23.64 -1.67 -18.05
C LYS A 202 -22.49 -2.35 -17.29
N ALA A 203 -21.82 -1.64 -16.39
CA ALA A 203 -20.79 -2.22 -15.52
C ALA A 203 -21.34 -3.36 -14.67
N LEU A 204 -22.47 -3.18 -13.98
CA LEU A 204 -23.09 -4.23 -13.16
C LEU A 204 -23.54 -5.45 -13.99
N SER A 205 -24.08 -5.19 -15.18
CA SER A 205 -24.49 -6.26 -16.11
C SER A 205 -23.28 -7.05 -16.61
N LEU A 206 -22.18 -6.37 -16.94
CA LEU A 206 -20.95 -6.99 -17.40
C LEU A 206 -20.21 -7.70 -16.27
N TYR A 207 -20.18 -7.16 -15.05
CA TYR A 207 -19.58 -7.84 -13.91
C TYR A 207 -20.15 -9.25 -13.72
N THR A 208 -21.48 -9.35 -13.71
CA THR A 208 -22.18 -10.63 -13.54
C THR A 208 -21.97 -11.61 -14.71
N SER A 209 -21.92 -11.11 -15.95
CA SER A 209 -21.90 -11.95 -17.16
C SER A 209 -20.50 -12.28 -17.67
N TYR A 210 -19.56 -11.34 -17.57
CA TYR A 210 -18.19 -11.46 -18.00
C TYR A 210 -17.28 -12.07 -16.93
N GLN A 211 -17.65 -11.89 -15.65
CA GLN A 211 -16.88 -12.34 -14.48
C GLN A 211 -15.41 -11.89 -14.57
N PRO A 212 -15.17 -10.56 -14.53
CA PRO A 212 -13.81 -10.04 -14.62
C PRO A 212 -13.00 -10.42 -13.38
N ASP A 213 -11.70 -10.68 -13.56
CA ASP A 213 -10.75 -10.85 -12.46
C ASP A 213 -10.48 -9.51 -11.77
N ILE A 214 -10.46 -8.42 -12.55
CA ILE A 214 -10.21 -7.06 -12.08
C ILE A 214 -11.14 -6.04 -12.76
N VAL A 215 -11.59 -5.06 -11.97
CA VAL A 215 -12.38 -3.92 -12.46
C VAL A 215 -11.61 -2.62 -12.25
N PHE A 216 -11.39 -1.86 -13.32
CA PHE A 216 -10.98 -0.44 -13.25
C PHE A 216 -12.24 0.42 -13.33
N LEU A 217 -12.55 1.18 -12.28
CA LEU A 217 -13.85 1.84 -12.09
C LEU A 217 -13.72 3.35 -11.91
N ASP A 218 -14.26 4.13 -12.86
CA ASP A 218 -14.43 5.57 -12.65
C ASP A 218 -15.50 5.87 -11.60
N ILE A 219 -15.24 6.91 -10.80
CA ILE A 219 -16.16 7.49 -9.82
C ILE A 219 -17.26 8.29 -10.51
N ASN A 220 -16.92 9.02 -11.59
CA ASN A 220 -17.81 9.96 -12.25
C ASN A 220 -18.45 9.31 -13.48
N LEU A 221 -19.49 8.50 -13.29
CA LEU A 221 -20.26 7.92 -14.39
C LEU A 221 -21.56 8.71 -14.63
N PRO A 222 -22.08 8.74 -15.87
CA PRO A 222 -23.21 9.59 -16.25
C PRO A 222 -24.55 9.18 -15.60
N ASP A 223 -24.73 7.92 -15.23
CA ASP A 223 -26.01 7.36 -14.74
C ASP A 223 -26.04 7.11 -13.23
N LYS A 224 -24.89 6.86 -12.59
CA LYS A 224 -24.75 6.68 -11.14
C LYS A 224 -23.30 6.90 -10.72
N SER A 225 -23.06 7.23 -9.45
CA SER A 225 -21.68 7.31 -8.96
C SER A 225 -21.01 5.92 -8.99
N GLY A 226 -19.75 5.87 -9.41
CA GLY A 226 -18.89 4.70 -9.30
C GLY A 226 -18.77 4.20 -7.86
N MET A 227 -18.95 5.07 -6.86
CA MET A 227 -19.03 4.66 -5.45
C MET A 227 -20.21 3.73 -5.16
N SER A 228 -21.35 3.95 -5.84
CA SER A 228 -22.52 3.09 -5.74
C SER A 228 -22.29 1.77 -6.47
N VAL A 229 -21.57 1.79 -7.60
CA VAL A 229 -21.16 0.57 -8.33
C VAL A 229 -20.22 -0.28 -7.48
N LEU A 230 -19.19 0.33 -6.90
CA LEU A 230 -18.25 -0.30 -5.96
C LEU A 230 -19.00 -0.98 -4.80
N THR A 231 -19.87 -0.22 -4.13
CA THR A 231 -20.64 -0.73 -2.99
C THR A 231 -21.47 -1.94 -3.40
N TRP A 232 -22.20 -1.85 -4.52
CA TRP A 232 -23.02 -2.96 -5.00
C TRP A 232 -22.19 -4.20 -5.30
N ILE A 233 -21.05 -4.06 -5.99
CA ILE A 233 -20.22 -5.22 -6.36
C ILE A 233 -19.67 -5.88 -5.10
N ILE A 234 -19.11 -5.12 -4.16
CA ILE A 234 -18.53 -5.66 -2.91
C ILE A 234 -19.59 -6.34 -2.03
N GLU A 235 -20.84 -5.85 -2.03
CA GLU A 235 -21.95 -6.51 -1.33
C GLU A 235 -22.32 -7.88 -1.91
N HIS A 236 -22.14 -8.09 -3.21
CA HIS A 236 -22.46 -9.34 -3.90
C HIS A 236 -21.25 -10.26 -4.08
N ASP A 237 -20.05 -9.69 -4.11
CA ASP A 237 -18.76 -10.35 -4.24
C ASP A 237 -17.72 -9.63 -3.36
N PRO A 238 -17.59 -10.02 -2.08
CA PRO A 238 -16.62 -9.44 -1.17
C PRO A 238 -15.16 -9.67 -1.58
N GLY A 239 -14.91 -10.62 -2.50
CA GLY A 239 -13.59 -10.94 -3.04
C GLY A 239 -13.20 -10.10 -4.26
N ALA A 240 -14.13 -9.30 -4.80
CA ALA A 240 -13.92 -8.52 -6.01
C ALA A 240 -12.66 -7.65 -5.94
N TYR A 241 -11.84 -7.72 -6.99
CA TYR A 241 -10.64 -6.89 -7.12
C TYR A 241 -10.97 -5.62 -7.92
N ILE A 242 -11.32 -4.54 -7.20
CA ILE A 242 -11.75 -3.28 -7.81
C ILE A 242 -10.71 -2.19 -7.53
N VAL A 243 -10.24 -1.57 -8.60
CA VAL A 243 -9.31 -0.43 -8.58
C VAL A 243 -10.06 0.79 -9.09
N MET A 244 -10.12 1.84 -8.28
CA MET A 244 -10.74 3.09 -8.70
C MET A 244 -9.88 3.80 -9.72
N PHE A 245 -10.48 4.41 -10.74
CA PHE A 245 -9.80 5.02 -11.87
C PHE A 245 -10.41 6.39 -12.19
N SER A 246 -9.92 7.46 -11.54
CA SER A 246 -10.67 8.72 -11.41
C SER A 246 -9.79 9.96 -11.59
N SER A 247 -10.38 11.04 -12.11
CA SER A 247 -9.77 12.38 -12.08
C SER A 247 -10.03 13.13 -10.75
N ASP A 248 -10.99 12.67 -9.94
CA ASP A 248 -11.19 13.13 -8.56
C ASP A 248 -10.28 12.31 -7.65
N ASP A 249 -9.08 12.85 -7.39
CA ASP A 249 -7.99 12.26 -6.61
C ASP A 249 -7.89 12.88 -5.21
N HIS A 250 -8.93 13.60 -4.75
CA HIS A 250 -8.93 14.16 -3.41
C HIS A 250 -8.81 13.04 -2.37
N LEU A 251 -7.89 13.19 -1.42
CA LEU A 251 -7.62 12.21 -0.38
C LEU A 251 -8.89 11.78 0.38
N SER A 252 -9.82 12.71 0.62
CA SER A 252 -11.10 12.40 1.27
C SER A 252 -12.02 11.50 0.43
N THR A 253 -11.91 11.55 -0.89
CA THR A 253 -12.62 10.69 -1.84
C THR A 253 -11.94 9.33 -1.88
N MET A 254 -10.60 9.29 -1.99
CA MET A 254 -9.83 8.04 -1.95
C MET A 254 -10.08 7.25 -0.66
N VAL A 255 -9.97 7.86 0.52
CA VAL A 255 -10.21 7.17 1.80
C VAL A 255 -11.59 6.50 1.82
N LYS A 256 -12.64 7.16 1.31
CA LYS A 256 -13.99 6.58 1.23
C LYS A 256 -14.09 5.40 0.28
N THR A 257 -13.31 5.37 -0.80
CA THR A 257 -13.35 4.23 -1.75
C THR A 257 -12.72 3.00 -1.11
N PHE A 258 -11.61 3.16 -0.38
CA PHE A 258 -10.96 2.08 0.34
C PHE A 258 -11.81 1.56 1.51
N GLU A 259 -12.46 2.44 2.27
CA GLU A 259 -13.43 2.04 3.31
C GLU A 259 -14.58 1.19 2.76
N LYS A 260 -14.88 1.30 1.46
CA LYS A 260 -15.90 0.53 0.75
C LYS A 260 -15.38 -0.75 0.09
N GLY A 261 -14.10 -1.09 0.26
CA GLY A 261 -13.52 -2.35 -0.20
C GLY A 261 -12.74 -2.27 -1.52
N ALA A 262 -12.51 -1.08 -2.08
CA ALA A 262 -11.59 -0.92 -3.20
C ALA A 262 -10.18 -1.43 -2.82
N LYS A 263 -9.50 -2.09 -3.75
CA LYS A 263 -8.14 -2.63 -3.57
C LYS A 263 -7.05 -1.64 -4.00
N GLY A 264 -7.43 -0.70 -4.86
CA GLY A 264 -6.52 0.28 -5.41
C GLY A 264 -7.20 1.56 -5.85
N PHE A 265 -6.35 2.53 -6.19
CA PHE A 265 -6.72 3.79 -6.80
C PHE A 265 -5.66 4.16 -7.85
N ILE A 266 -6.11 4.68 -8.99
CA ILE A 266 -5.29 5.25 -10.06
C ILE A 266 -5.90 6.62 -10.38
N ALA A 267 -5.11 7.67 -10.16
CA ALA A 267 -5.46 9.01 -10.57
C ALA A 267 -5.26 9.18 -12.08
N LYS A 268 -6.14 9.96 -12.73
CA LYS A 268 -5.95 10.42 -14.12
C LYS A 268 -5.23 11.78 -14.09
N PRO A 269 -4.21 12.02 -14.94
CA PRO A 269 -3.68 11.14 -15.98
C PRO A 269 -2.84 9.98 -15.42
N PHE A 270 -2.85 8.85 -16.13
CA PHE A 270 -2.23 7.59 -15.72
C PHE A 270 -1.14 7.14 -16.68
N ARG A 271 -0.26 6.26 -16.21
CA ARG A 271 0.73 5.54 -17.01
C ARG A 271 0.28 4.10 -17.25
N LYS A 272 0.80 3.47 -18.31
CA LYS A 272 0.55 2.04 -18.57
C LYS A 272 0.99 1.17 -17.39
N GLU A 273 2.12 1.52 -16.77
CA GLU A 273 2.68 0.79 -15.64
C GLU A 273 1.74 0.75 -14.42
N ASP A 274 0.95 1.80 -14.21
CA ASP A 274 -0.02 1.86 -13.10
C ASP A 274 -1.08 0.77 -13.26
N LEU A 275 -1.58 0.56 -14.48
CA LEU A 275 -2.54 -0.51 -14.80
C LEU A 275 -1.91 -1.89 -14.70
N LEU A 276 -0.68 -2.05 -15.20
CA LEU A 276 0.05 -3.32 -15.16
C LEU A 276 0.31 -3.80 -13.73
N HIS A 277 0.70 -2.88 -12.84
CA HIS A 277 0.92 -3.19 -11.43
C HIS A 277 -0.28 -3.90 -10.81
N TYR A 278 -1.49 -3.39 -11.03
CA TYR A 278 -2.70 -4.03 -10.50
C TYR A 278 -3.08 -5.31 -11.23
N LEU A 279 -2.74 -5.48 -12.51
CA LEU A 279 -2.93 -6.75 -13.21
C LEU A 279 -2.03 -7.86 -12.63
N GLU A 280 -0.79 -7.51 -12.25
CA GLU A 280 0.17 -8.43 -11.63
C GLU A 280 -0.20 -8.75 -10.17
N CYS A 281 -0.71 -7.77 -9.42
CA CYS A 281 -1.14 -7.96 -8.04
C CYS A 281 -2.52 -8.59 -7.89
N CYS A 282 -3.32 -8.64 -8.96
CA CYS A 282 -4.63 -9.28 -8.93
C CYS A 282 -4.44 -10.79 -8.69
N PRO A 283 -4.98 -11.35 -7.59
CA PRO A 283 -4.90 -12.78 -7.32
C PRO A 283 -5.79 -13.52 -8.32
N THR A 284 -5.26 -13.84 -9.48
CA THR A 284 -5.94 -14.67 -10.47
C THR A 284 -6.04 -16.09 -9.93
N ALA A 285 -7.22 -16.70 -10.04
CA ALA A 285 -7.38 -18.12 -9.75
C ALA A 285 -6.57 -18.92 -10.79
N HIS A 286 -5.44 -19.46 -10.37
CA HIS A 286 -4.63 -20.42 -11.13
C HIS A 286 -4.77 -21.81 -10.52
#